data_AF-A0A2V7GZN5-F1
#
_entry.id   AF-A0A2V7GZN5-F1
#
_cell.length_a   1.000
_cell.length_b   1.000
_cell.length_c   1.000
_cell.angle_alpha   90.00
_cell.angle_beta   90.00
_cell.angle_gamma   90.00
#
_symmetry.space_group_name_H-M   'P 1'
#
loop_
_entity.id
_entity.type
_entity.pdbx_description
1 polymer ?
#
loop_
_entity_poly.entity_id
_entity_poly.type
_entity_poly.pdbx_seq_one_letter_code
_entity_poly.pdbx_strand_id
1 'polypeptide(L)'
;MKRLGWMLLLMLTPALVAQEPGDSGAAPPANGVEAQQLRKQIRQRWNEHVRSTLGLTDDQTAKLQATEERFEGQRQPIRARQREINQALNAELASGTPNQDRVKQLINERQDNQLRLQQVNRDEAREMQGFLTPVQHARYQEERRRFQERVAEVIRQRREQRREMLRPRANPRKRPRR
;
A
#
# COMPACT_ATOMS: atom_id res chain seq x y z
N MET A 1 -5.18 -20.07 26.33
CA MET A 1 -3.73 -19.84 26.52
C MET A 1 -2.97 -20.37 25.32
N LYS A 2 -2.45 -19.46 24.48
CA LYS A 2 -1.32 -19.57 23.52
C LYS A 2 -1.42 -18.37 22.58
N ARG A 3 -0.97 -17.21 23.07
CA ARG A 3 -0.67 -16.04 22.24
C ARG A 3 0.68 -16.35 21.58
N LEU A 4 0.67 -16.92 20.38
CA LEU A 4 1.89 -17.10 19.61
C LEU A 4 2.31 -15.73 19.07
N GLY A 5 3.32 -15.16 19.72
CA GLY A 5 3.98 -13.93 19.32
C GLY A 5 4.60 -14.09 17.94
N TRP A 6 4.25 -13.18 17.05
CA TRP A 6 4.93 -13.00 15.78
C TRP A 6 6.15 -12.12 16.02
N MET A 7 7.33 -12.74 16.14
CA MET A 7 8.61 -12.05 15.96
C MET A 7 9.24 -12.46 14.63
N LEU A 8 9.65 -11.42 13.91
CA LEU A 8 10.36 -11.41 12.64
C LEU A 8 11.67 -12.23 12.64
N LEU A 9 11.99 -12.83 11.50
CA LEU A 9 13.38 -12.91 11.04
C LEU A 9 13.43 -12.65 9.52
N LEU A 10 13.58 -11.38 9.15
CA LEU A 10 14.04 -10.98 7.82
C LEU A 10 15.57 -10.87 7.90
N MET A 11 16.27 -11.97 7.64
CA MET A 11 17.70 -11.94 7.34
C MET A 11 17.88 -11.32 5.95
N LEU A 12 18.19 -10.02 5.88
CA LEU A 12 18.73 -9.40 4.67
C LEU A 12 20.24 -9.64 4.64
N THR A 13 20.70 -10.48 3.73
CA THR A 13 22.10 -10.51 3.28
C THR A 13 22.39 -9.23 2.48
N PRO A 14 23.42 -8.44 2.83
CA PRO A 14 23.79 -7.26 2.06
C PRO A 14 24.60 -7.71 0.83
N ALA A 15 23.96 -7.85 -0.32
CA ALA A 15 24.69 -7.87 -1.59
C ALA A 15 25.06 -6.42 -1.94
N LEU A 16 26.36 -6.14 -1.90
CA LEU A 16 26.97 -4.93 -2.43
C LEU A 16 26.54 -4.72 -3.89
N VAL A 17 25.73 -3.69 -4.15
CA VAL A 17 25.67 -3.04 -5.46
C VAL A 17 25.98 -1.57 -5.24
N ALA A 18 27.26 -1.26 -5.36
CA ALA A 18 27.75 0.08 -5.61
C ALA A 18 27.57 0.35 -7.12
N GLN A 19 26.51 1.06 -7.49
CA GLN A 19 26.43 1.84 -8.73
C GLN A 19 25.72 3.16 -8.42
N GLU A 20 26.26 4.25 -8.96
CA GLU A 20 26.06 5.64 -8.58
C GLU A 20 24.60 6.08 -8.38
N PRO A 21 24.27 6.80 -7.29
CA PRO A 21 23.01 7.51 -7.18
C PRO A 21 23.14 8.88 -7.84
N GLY A 22 22.82 8.92 -9.13
CA GLY A 22 22.37 10.15 -9.77
C GLY A 22 21.15 10.69 -9.01
N ASP A 23 21.29 11.93 -8.57
CA ASP A 23 20.36 12.73 -7.78
C ASP A 23 18.91 12.66 -8.31
N SER A 24 18.07 11.92 -7.62
CA SER A 24 16.61 11.97 -7.73
C SER A 24 15.99 11.23 -6.54
N GLY A 25 15.38 11.98 -5.62
CA GLY A 25 14.68 11.48 -4.42
C GLY A 25 13.44 10.63 -4.68
N ALA A 26 13.40 9.89 -5.78
CA ALA A 26 12.33 8.97 -6.12
C ALA A 26 12.36 7.76 -5.18
N ALA A 27 11.19 7.40 -4.63
CA ALA A 27 11.00 6.07 -4.08
C ALA A 27 11.39 5.02 -5.16
N PRO A 28 11.99 3.87 -4.79
CA PRO A 28 12.29 2.82 -5.76
C PRO A 28 11.04 2.53 -6.60
N PRO A 29 11.17 2.34 -7.93
CA PRO A 29 10.03 2.24 -8.82
C PRO A 29 9.12 1.11 -8.33
N ALA A 30 7.83 1.43 -8.16
CA ALA A 30 6.82 0.50 -7.69
C ALA A 30 6.63 -0.74 -8.61
N ASN A 31 7.38 -0.84 -9.71
CA ASN A 31 7.23 -1.81 -10.78
C ASN A 31 8.50 -2.62 -11.10
N GLY A 32 9.59 -2.48 -10.33
CA GLY A 32 10.79 -3.32 -10.52
C GLY A 32 10.52 -4.80 -10.26
N VAL A 33 11.30 -5.69 -10.88
CA VAL A 33 11.17 -7.16 -10.77
C VAL A 33 11.13 -7.62 -9.31
N GLU A 34 12.00 -7.05 -8.47
CA GLU A 34 12.07 -7.34 -7.04
C GLU A 34 10.77 -6.95 -6.30
N ALA A 35 10.18 -5.80 -6.62
CA ALA A 35 8.92 -5.36 -6.03
C ALA A 35 7.74 -6.27 -6.45
N GLN A 36 7.78 -6.81 -7.67
CA GLN A 36 6.77 -7.77 -8.13
C GLN A 36 6.91 -9.12 -7.42
N GLN A 37 8.12 -9.63 -7.24
CA GLN A 37 8.38 -10.86 -6.49
C GLN A 37 7.95 -10.73 -5.03
N LEU A 38 8.27 -9.61 -4.39
CA LEU A 38 7.84 -9.33 -3.02
C LEU A 38 6.30 -9.31 -2.90
N ARG A 39 5.60 -8.68 -3.85
CA ARG A 39 4.12 -8.69 -3.89
C ARG A 39 3.54 -10.10 -3.99
N LYS A 40 4.14 -10.96 -4.83
CA LYS A 40 3.72 -12.37 -4.96
C LYS A 40 3.89 -13.11 -3.64
N GLN A 41 5.04 -12.96 -2.96
CA GLN A 41 5.29 -13.60 -1.66
C GLN A 41 4.32 -13.12 -0.58
N ILE A 42 4.06 -11.81 -0.52
CA ILE A 42 3.10 -11.23 0.42
C ILE A 42 1.70 -11.81 0.17
N ARG A 43 1.27 -11.88 -1.10
CA ARG A 43 -0.03 -12.45 -1.47
C ARG A 43 -0.14 -13.92 -1.08
N GLN A 44 0.89 -14.72 -1.35
CA GLN A 44 0.88 -16.13 -0.99
C GLN A 44 0.70 -16.33 0.52
N ARG A 45 1.51 -15.64 1.34
CA ARG A 45 1.42 -15.70 2.80
C ARG A 45 0.08 -15.21 3.32
N TRP A 46 -0.47 -14.17 2.71
CA TRP A 46 -1.80 -13.67 3.01
C TRP A 46 -2.87 -14.74 2.75
N ASN A 47 -2.83 -15.39 1.59
CA ASN A 47 -3.80 -16.42 1.21
C ASN A 47 -3.77 -17.62 2.16
N GLU A 48 -2.57 -18.07 2.55
CA GLU A 48 -2.38 -19.14 3.53
C GLU A 48 -2.94 -18.75 4.91
N HIS A 49 -2.68 -17.51 5.34
CA HIS A 49 -3.19 -16.95 6.59
C HIS A 49 -4.73 -16.86 6.60
N VAL A 50 -5.33 -16.37 5.52
CA VAL A 50 -6.79 -16.26 5.42
C VAL A 50 -7.44 -17.64 5.39
N ARG A 51 -6.92 -18.57 4.59
CA ARG A 51 -7.44 -19.95 4.53
C ARG A 51 -7.50 -20.60 5.92
N SER A 52 -6.39 -20.53 6.66
CA SER A 52 -6.29 -21.13 7.99
C SER A 52 -7.16 -20.41 9.03
N THR A 53 -7.16 -19.07 9.04
CA THR A 53 -7.91 -18.28 10.04
C THR A 53 -9.43 -18.36 9.85
N LEU A 54 -9.89 -18.49 8.60
CA LEU A 54 -11.31 -18.57 8.27
C LEU A 54 -11.83 -20.00 8.13
N GLY A 55 -10.94 -21.01 8.21
CA GLY A 55 -11.30 -22.41 8.00
C GLY A 55 -11.94 -22.63 6.62
N LEU A 56 -11.35 -22.04 5.58
CA LEU A 56 -11.89 -22.16 4.22
C LEU A 56 -11.66 -23.56 3.67
N THR A 57 -12.69 -24.08 2.97
CA THR A 57 -12.51 -25.28 2.13
C THR A 57 -11.61 -24.97 0.93
N ASP A 58 -11.17 -26.01 0.23
CA ASP A 58 -10.32 -25.84 -0.97
C ASP A 58 -11.06 -25.11 -2.09
N ASP A 59 -12.34 -25.42 -2.29
CA ASP A 59 -13.22 -24.72 -3.24
C ASP A 59 -13.42 -23.24 -2.86
N GLN A 60 -13.71 -22.96 -1.58
CA GLN A 60 -13.83 -21.58 -1.09
C GLN A 60 -12.52 -20.81 -1.24
N THR A 61 -11.39 -21.47 -1.00
CA THR A 61 -10.06 -20.87 -1.16
C THR A 61 -9.79 -20.52 -2.62
N ALA A 62 -10.04 -21.43 -3.55
CA ALA A 62 -9.84 -21.21 -4.98
C ALA A 62 -10.72 -20.05 -5.49
N LYS A 63 -11.99 -20.04 -5.10
CA LYS A 63 -12.93 -18.95 -5.42
C LYS A 63 -12.46 -17.61 -4.85
N LEU A 64 -12.05 -17.59 -3.57
CA LEU A 64 -11.55 -16.38 -2.93
C LEU A 64 -10.34 -15.81 -3.66
N GLN A 65 -9.36 -16.65 -4.00
CA GLN A 65 -8.15 -16.21 -4.70
C GLN A 65 -8.47 -15.64 -6.10
N ALA A 66 -9.33 -16.32 -6.86
CA ALA A 66 -9.76 -15.86 -8.18
C ALA A 66 -10.53 -14.53 -8.11
N THR A 67 -11.46 -14.40 -7.15
CA THR A 67 -12.20 -13.16 -6.89
C THR A 67 -11.23 -12.03 -6.51
N GLU A 68 -10.34 -12.25 -5.53
CA GLU A 68 -9.37 -11.24 -5.10
C GLU A 68 -8.46 -10.75 -6.24
N GLU A 69 -7.94 -11.66 -7.07
CA GLU A 69 -7.08 -11.32 -8.20
C GLU A 69 -7.82 -10.46 -9.23
N ARG A 70 -9.05 -10.84 -9.58
CA ARG A 70 -9.88 -10.09 -10.52
C ARG A 70 -10.20 -8.69 -10.02
N PHE A 71 -10.64 -8.55 -8.77
CA PHE A 71 -10.97 -7.24 -8.20
C PHE A 71 -9.73 -6.40 -7.92
N GLU A 72 -8.58 -7.01 -7.64
CA GLU A 72 -7.31 -6.29 -7.57
C GLU A 72 -6.91 -5.72 -8.95
N GLY A 73 -7.15 -6.45 -10.03
CA GLY A 73 -7.01 -5.95 -11.40
C GLY A 73 -7.86 -4.70 -11.66
N GLN A 74 -9.07 -4.62 -11.09
CA GLN A 74 -9.93 -3.43 -11.19
C GLN A 74 -9.47 -2.29 -10.27
N ARG A 75 -8.93 -2.59 -9.08
CA ARG A 75 -8.44 -1.57 -8.13
C ARG A 75 -7.16 -0.88 -8.58
N GLN A 76 -6.27 -1.58 -9.28
CA GLN A 76 -4.98 -1.03 -9.71
C GLN A 76 -5.08 0.26 -10.56
N PRO A 77 -5.87 0.33 -11.64
CA PRO A 77 -6.01 1.56 -12.42
C PRO A 77 -6.65 2.70 -11.61
N ILE A 78 -7.61 2.40 -10.74
CA ILE A 78 -8.25 3.38 -9.84
C ILE A 78 -7.22 3.98 -8.87
N ARG A 79 -6.35 3.14 -8.30
CA ARG A 79 -5.24 3.60 -7.43
C ARG A 79 -4.17 4.36 -8.21
N ALA A 80 -3.90 4.00 -9.46
CA ALA A 80 -3.00 4.75 -10.32
C ALA A 80 -3.54 6.14 -10.59
N ARG A 81 -4.81 6.24 -11.00
CA ARG A 81 -5.50 7.51 -11.21
C ARG A 81 -5.54 8.37 -9.95
N GLN A 82 -5.75 7.77 -8.78
CA GLN A 82 -5.70 8.50 -7.51
C GLN A 82 -4.35 9.20 -7.28
N ARG A 83 -3.24 8.53 -7.63
CA ARG A 83 -1.89 9.11 -7.49
C ARG A 83 -1.69 10.26 -8.45
N GLU A 84 -2.10 10.12 -9.70
CA GLU A 84 -2.05 11.18 -10.72
C GLU A 84 -2.85 12.41 -10.28
N ILE A 85 -4.09 12.22 -9.82
CA ILE A 85 -4.94 13.32 -9.31
C ILE A 85 -4.28 14.04 -8.13
N ASN A 86 -3.69 13.28 -7.20
CA ASN A 86 -3.01 13.87 -6.03
C ASN A 86 -1.75 14.64 -6.44
N GLN A 87 -0.97 14.13 -7.38
CA GLN A 87 0.21 14.82 -7.91
C GLN A 87 -0.17 16.10 -8.63
N ALA A 88 -1.18 16.04 -9.51
CA ALA A 88 -1.69 17.19 -10.25
C ALA A 88 -2.24 18.26 -9.31
N LEU A 89 -3.03 17.88 -8.28
CA LEU A 89 -3.55 18.84 -7.33
C LEU A 89 -2.42 19.50 -6.51
N ASN A 90 -1.45 18.70 -6.05
CA ASN A 90 -0.31 19.26 -5.31
C ASN A 90 0.52 20.22 -6.16
N ALA A 91 0.71 19.91 -7.46
CA ALA A 91 1.42 20.79 -8.38
C ALA A 91 0.66 22.10 -8.63
N GLU A 92 -0.66 22.02 -8.84
CA GLU A 92 -1.50 23.19 -9.06
C GLU A 92 -1.51 24.11 -7.83
N LEU A 93 -1.66 23.53 -6.63
CA LEU A 93 -1.66 24.27 -5.36
C LEU A 93 -0.28 24.84 -4.98
N ALA A 94 0.79 24.21 -5.45
CA ALA A 94 2.15 24.73 -5.26
C ALA A 94 2.52 25.83 -6.26
N SER A 95 1.69 26.06 -7.29
CA SER A 95 1.89 27.16 -8.22
C SER A 95 1.63 28.49 -7.51
N GLY A 96 2.37 29.55 -7.90
CA GLY A 96 2.15 30.89 -7.34
C GLY A 96 0.79 31.50 -7.70
N THR A 97 0.11 30.96 -8.72
CA THR A 97 -1.19 31.39 -9.22
C THR A 97 -2.07 30.19 -9.59
N PRO A 98 -2.63 29.46 -8.60
CA PRO A 98 -3.43 28.26 -8.88
C PRO A 98 -4.66 28.54 -9.74
N ASN A 99 -4.86 27.74 -10.79
CA ASN A 99 -6.05 27.80 -11.62
C ASN A 99 -7.25 27.15 -10.90
N GLN A 100 -8.23 27.97 -10.55
CA GLN A 100 -9.41 27.56 -9.79
C GLN A 100 -10.26 26.50 -10.52
N ASP A 101 -10.45 26.64 -11.83
CA ASP A 101 -11.24 25.68 -12.62
C ASP A 101 -10.54 24.33 -12.69
N ARG A 102 -9.20 24.35 -12.81
CA ARG A 102 -8.40 23.13 -12.80
C ARG A 102 -8.45 22.43 -11.45
N VAL A 103 -8.35 23.18 -10.35
CA VAL A 103 -8.51 22.65 -8.99
C VAL A 103 -9.89 22.02 -8.81
N LYS A 104 -10.95 22.71 -9.23
CA LYS A 104 -12.34 22.21 -9.17
C LYS A 104 -12.50 20.91 -9.95
N GLN A 105 -11.96 20.84 -11.17
CA GLN A 105 -11.95 19.62 -11.98
C GLN A 105 -11.26 18.45 -11.25
N LEU A 106 -10.05 18.68 -10.71
CA LEU A 106 -9.28 17.65 -10.00
C LEU A 106 -9.98 17.15 -8.72
N ILE A 107 -10.71 18.03 -8.03
CA ILE A 107 -11.54 17.65 -6.87
C ILE A 107 -12.70 16.75 -7.31
N ASN A 108 -13.41 17.08 -8.39
CA ASN A 108 -14.49 16.25 -8.92
C ASN A 108 -13.96 14.88 -9.38
N GLU A 109 -12.86 14.85 -10.13
CA GLU A 109 -12.21 13.61 -10.55
C GLU A 109 -11.80 12.74 -9.36
N ARG A 110 -11.34 13.35 -8.26
CA ARG A 110 -11.02 12.64 -7.02
C ARG A 110 -12.25 11.96 -6.43
N GLN A 111 -13.37 12.66 -6.36
CA GLN A 111 -14.63 12.13 -5.83
C GLN A 111 -15.14 10.97 -6.69
N ASP A 112 -15.16 11.15 -8.01
CA ASP A 112 -15.56 10.09 -8.95
C ASP A 112 -14.67 8.85 -8.82
N ASN A 113 -13.36 9.04 -8.70
CA ASN A 113 -12.41 7.95 -8.52
C ASN A 113 -12.64 7.20 -7.18
N GLN A 114 -12.99 7.92 -6.12
CA GLN A 114 -13.35 7.34 -4.83
C GLN A 114 -14.65 6.54 -4.91
N LEU A 115 -15.67 7.05 -5.61
CA LEU A 115 -16.94 6.33 -5.82
C LEU A 115 -16.72 5.03 -6.61
N ARG A 116 -15.89 5.07 -7.66
CA ARG A 116 -15.50 3.86 -8.41
C ARG A 116 -14.83 2.83 -7.51
N LEU A 117 -13.93 3.26 -6.63
CA LEU A 117 -13.28 2.35 -5.69
C LEU A 117 -14.28 1.70 -4.72
N GLN A 118 -15.23 2.49 -4.20
CA GLN A 118 -16.28 1.99 -3.32
C GLN A 118 -17.18 0.98 -4.02
N GLN A 119 -17.55 1.24 -5.28
CA GLN A 119 -18.34 0.33 -6.08
C GLN A 119 -17.62 -1.01 -6.27
N VAL A 120 -16.35 -0.99 -6.68
CA VAL A 120 -15.52 -2.20 -6.84
C VAL A 120 -15.44 -3.01 -5.54
N ASN A 121 -15.29 -2.35 -4.39
CA ASN A 121 -15.27 -3.03 -3.09
C ASN A 121 -16.63 -3.62 -2.71
N ARG A 122 -17.73 -2.93 -3.05
CA ARG A 122 -19.09 -3.42 -2.80
C ARG A 122 -19.40 -4.64 -3.66
N ASP A 123 -18.99 -4.62 -4.91
CA ASP A 123 -19.22 -5.73 -5.85
C ASP A 123 -18.40 -6.96 -5.45
N GLU A 124 -17.16 -6.78 -5.00
CA GLU A 124 -16.35 -7.85 -4.41
C GLU A 124 -17.03 -8.48 -3.18
N ALA A 125 -17.51 -7.64 -2.25
CA ALA A 125 -18.20 -8.12 -1.05
C ALA A 125 -19.47 -8.90 -1.40
N ARG A 126 -20.25 -8.43 -2.38
CA ARG A 126 -21.45 -9.13 -2.86
C ARG A 126 -21.10 -10.49 -3.48
N GLU A 127 -20.03 -10.58 -4.24
CA GLU A 127 -19.58 -11.83 -4.83
C GLU A 127 -19.09 -12.83 -3.78
N MET A 128 -18.31 -12.36 -2.81
CA MET A 128 -17.84 -13.19 -1.69
C MET A 128 -18.99 -13.78 -0.87
N GLN A 129 -20.12 -13.07 -0.73
CA GLN A 129 -21.32 -13.60 -0.07
C GLN A 129 -21.91 -14.83 -0.78
N GLY A 130 -21.59 -15.04 -2.07
CA GLY A 130 -22.05 -16.21 -2.83
C GLY A 130 -21.37 -17.52 -2.43
N PHE A 131 -20.23 -17.47 -1.72
CA PHE A 131 -19.48 -18.68 -1.33
C PHE A 131 -18.86 -18.64 0.08
N LEU A 132 -18.78 -17.48 0.73
CA LEU A 132 -18.39 -17.36 2.13
C LEU A 132 -19.62 -17.25 3.03
N THR A 133 -19.57 -17.85 4.22
CA THR A 133 -20.57 -17.58 5.25
C THR A 133 -20.46 -16.12 5.75
N PRO A 134 -21.52 -15.54 6.33
CA PRO A 134 -21.47 -14.18 6.88
C PRO A 134 -20.34 -13.97 7.91
N VAL A 135 -20.06 -14.99 8.73
CA VAL A 135 -18.98 -14.96 9.72
C VAL A 135 -17.61 -15.00 9.04
N GLN A 136 -17.42 -15.86 8.04
CA GLN A 136 -16.17 -15.91 7.25
C GLN A 136 -15.93 -14.57 6.54
N HIS A 137 -16.97 -13.99 5.94
CA HIS A 137 -16.88 -12.69 5.28
C HIS A 137 -16.52 -11.57 6.27
N ALA A 138 -17.16 -11.51 7.45
CA ALA A 138 -16.82 -10.51 8.46
C ALA A 138 -15.36 -10.65 8.95
N ARG A 139 -14.90 -11.89 9.19
CA ARG A 139 -13.51 -12.17 9.57
C ARG A 139 -12.52 -11.79 8.47
N TYR A 140 -12.86 -12.06 7.21
CA TYR A 140 -12.04 -11.65 6.07
C TYR A 140 -11.83 -10.13 6.06
N GLN A 141 -12.91 -9.35 6.24
CA GLN A 141 -12.82 -7.89 6.26
C GLN A 141 -11.96 -7.38 7.43
N GLU A 142 -12.07 -7.99 8.61
CA GLU A 142 -11.24 -7.68 9.77
C GLU A 142 -9.76 -7.96 9.50
N GLU A 143 -9.43 -9.15 9.00
CA GLU A 143 -8.05 -9.51 8.69
C GLU A 143 -7.47 -8.59 7.62
N ARG A 144 -8.27 -8.22 6.61
CA ARG A 144 -7.86 -7.31 5.54
C ARG A 144 -7.57 -5.92 6.09
N ARG A 145 -8.40 -5.41 7.00
CA ARG A 145 -8.17 -4.13 7.71
C ARG A 145 -6.84 -4.17 8.48
N ARG A 146 -6.62 -5.19 9.31
CA ARG A 146 -5.37 -5.38 10.08
C ARG A 146 -4.15 -5.47 9.17
N PHE A 147 -4.27 -6.17 8.05
CA PHE A 147 -3.19 -6.25 7.06
C PHE A 147 -2.86 -4.88 6.48
N GLN A 148 -3.87 -4.10 6.07
CA GLN A 148 -3.67 -2.75 5.54
C GLN A 148 -3.05 -1.80 6.57
N GLU A 149 -3.49 -1.86 7.83
CA GLU A 149 -2.93 -1.06 8.92
C GLU A 149 -1.44 -1.36 9.13
N ARG A 150 -1.06 -2.64 9.19
CA ARG A 150 0.34 -3.06 9.30
C ARG A 150 1.18 -2.61 8.11
N VAL A 151 0.66 -2.73 6.89
CA VAL A 151 1.35 -2.24 5.68
C VAL A 151 1.55 -0.73 5.73
N ALA A 152 0.52 0.02 6.14
CA ALA A 152 0.60 1.47 6.27
C ALA A 152 1.63 1.90 7.33
N GLU A 153 1.68 1.20 8.46
CA GLU A 153 2.67 1.42 9.51
C GLU A 153 4.10 1.22 9.01
N VAL A 154 4.38 0.09 8.34
CA VAL A 154 5.70 -0.19 7.76
C VAL A 154 6.11 0.88 6.74
N ILE A 155 5.17 1.32 5.89
CA ILE A 155 5.44 2.39 4.92
C ILE A 155 5.74 3.72 5.63
N ARG A 156 5.00 4.07 6.70
CA ARG A 156 5.26 5.29 7.50
C ARG A 156 6.65 5.25 8.13
N GLN A 157 6.99 4.17 8.82
CA GLN A 157 8.31 3.99 9.45
C GLN A 157 9.45 4.13 8.44
N ARG A 158 9.33 3.51 7.25
CA ARG A 158 10.34 3.65 6.18
C ARG A 158 10.48 5.09 5.67
N ARG A 159 9.37 5.84 5.60
CA ARG A 159 9.41 7.26 5.21
C ARG A 159 10.08 8.12 6.27
N GLU A 160 9.82 7.84 7.54
CA GLU A 160 10.43 8.54 8.67
C GLU A 160 11.94 8.28 8.75
N GLN A 161 12.36 7.02 8.67
CA GLN A 161 13.79 6.66 8.63
C GLN A 161 14.53 7.34 7.48
N ARG A 162 13.92 7.39 6.28
CA ARG A 162 14.50 8.10 5.14
C ARG A 162 14.62 9.61 5.40
N ARG A 163 13.61 10.22 6.03
CA ARG A 163 13.65 11.64 6.40
C ARG A 163 14.74 11.92 7.41
N GLU A 164 14.95 11.04 8.38
CA GLU A 164 16.02 11.17 9.39
C GLU A 164 17.42 11.06 8.76
N MET A 165 17.62 10.13 7.81
CA MET A 165 18.89 10.01 7.07
C MET A 165 19.20 11.23 6.19
N LEU A 166 18.17 11.93 5.69
CA LEU A 166 18.31 13.13 4.86
C LEU A 166 18.38 14.44 5.67
N ARG A 167 18.25 14.40 7.00
CA ARG A 167 18.45 15.59 7.84
C ARG A 167 19.94 15.92 7.85
N PRO A 168 20.37 17.12 7.41
CA PRO A 168 21.76 17.54 7.56
C PRO A 168 22.13 17.47 9.04
N ARG A 169 23.16 16.69 9.38
CA ARG A 169 23.70 16.63 10.74
C ARG A 169 24.11 18.06 11.10
N ALA A 170 23.30 18.73 11.91
CA ALA A 170 23.54 20.11 12.32
C ALA A 170 24.93 20.15 12.96
N ASN A 171 25.89 20.73 12.24
CA ASN A 171 27.26 20.84 12.66
C ASN A 171 27.27 21.76 13.90
N PRO A 172 27.69 21.31 15.09
CA PRO A 172 27.80 22.20 16.24
C PRO A 172 28.95 23.16 15.96
N ARG A 173 28.63 24.30 15.34
CA ARG A 173 29.58 25.39 15.12
C ARG A 173 30.20 25.75 16.47
N LYS A 174 31.49 25.46 16.60
CA LYS A 174 32.38 25.94 17.67
C LYS A 174 32.09 27.42 17.89
N ARG A 175 31.56 27.77 19.06
CA ARG A 175 31.55 29.16 19.54
C ARG A 175 33.01 29.61 19.68
N PRO A 176 33.46 30.70 19.04
CA PRO A 176 34.75 31.26 19.38
C PRO A 176 34.63 31.86 20.79
N ARG A 177 35.43 31.34 21.72
CA ARG A 177 35.70 32.04 22.98
C ARG A 177 36.49 33.31 22.62
N ARG A 178 35.92 34.46 22.92
CA ARG A 178 36.67 35.69 23.20
C ARG A 178 36.56 35.95 24.69
#